data_AF-A0A371HGT9-F1
#
_entry.id   AF-A0A371HGT9-F1
#
_cell.length_a   1.000
_cell.length_b   1.000
_cell.length_c   1.000
_cell.angle_alpha   90.00
_cell.angle_beta   90.00
_cell.angle_gamma   90.00
#
_symmetry.space_group_name_H-M   'P 1'
#
loop_
_entity.id
_entity.type
_entity.pdbx_description
1 polymer ?
#
loop_
_entity_poly.entity_id
_entity_poly.type
_entity_poly.pdbx_seq_one_letter_code
_entity_poly.pdbx_strand_id
1 'polypeptide(L)'
;MDAFQELKKRLTFAPILQAPNWEHPFELMCDVSNSALGAVLGQRVDKQLHVIAYASWTMDPTQINYTTTKKELLAIMFALDKFRAYLLGSKIIVFSDHTALKYLLKYQHKKGAENAMVDHLSRLEREVNPMPIRDEFPDEQIL
;
A
#
# COMPACT_ATOMS: atom_id res chain seq x y z
N MET A 1 -26.22 -5.95 13.45
CA MET A 1 -25.77 -4.97 12.45
C MET A 1 -24.76 -3.98 13.04
N ASP A 2 -24.75 -3.83 14.37
CA ASP A 2 -24.03 -2.77 15.09
C ASP A 2 -22.51 -2.94 15.08
N ALA A 3 -22.00 -4.17 15.15
CA ALA A 3 -20.55 -4.44 15.12
C ALA A 3 -19.86 -3.96 13.83
N PHE A 4 -20.50 -4.11 12.66
CA PHE A 4 -19.95 -3.65 11.37
C PHE A 4 -19.91 -2.13 11.26
N GLN A 5 -20.96 -1.46 11.75
CA GLN A 5 -21.00 0.00 11.77
C GLN A 5 -20.01 0.57 12.78
N GLU A 6 -19.84 -0.09 13.93
CA GLU A 6 -18.83 0.27 14.93
C GLU A 6 -17.41 0.08 14.36
N LEU A 7 -17.14 -1.01 13.63
CA LEU A 7 -15.85 -1.20 12.96
C LEU A 7 -15.57 -0.09 11.96
N LYS A 8 -16.54 0.24 11.10
CA LYS A 8 -16.40 1.37 10.16
C LYS A 8 -16.11 2.67 10.89
N LYS A 9 -16.84 2.94 11.97
CA LYS A 9 -16.65 4.15 12.78
C LYS A 9 -15.24 4.19 13.37
N ARG A 10 -14.73 3.09 13.92
CA ARG A 10 -13.34 3.05 14.43
C ARG A 10 -12.32 3.29 13.34
N LEU A 11 -12.49 2.66 12.17
CA LEU A 11 -11.60 2.83 11.02
C LEU A 11 -11.63 4.23 10.41
N THR A 12 -12.73 4.97 10.56
CA THR A 12 -12.90 6.33 10.01
C THR A 12 -12.63 7.46 11.01
N PHE A 13 -12.39 7.15 12.29
CA PHE A 13 -12.15 8.13 13.34
C PHE A 13 -10.73 8.03 13.94
N ALA A 14 -10.26 9.12 14.54
CA ALA A 14 -9.08 9.10 15.40
C ALA A 14 -9.30 8.09 16.55
N PRO A 15 -8.30 7.31 16.96
CA PRO A 15 -6.86 7.47 16.69
C PRO A 15 -6.32 6.70 15.46
N ILE A 16 -7.18 6.02 14.68
CA ILE A 16 -6.74 5.14 13.58
C ILE A 16 -6.35 5.95 12.34
N LEU A 17 -7.18 6.92 11.96
CA LEU A 17 -6.87 7.91 10.92
C LEU A 17 -6.12 9.09 11.54
N GLN A 18 -4.89 9.29 11.11
CA GLN A 18 -4.01 10.36 11.58
C GLN A 18 -3.57 11.27 10.44
N ALA A 19 -3.37 12.54 10.77
CA ALA A 19 -2.75 13.48 9.84
C ALA A 19 -1.31 13.06 9.54
N PRO A 20 -0.83 13.24 8.30
CA PRO A 20 0.53 12.87 7.94
C PRO A 20 1.56 13.72 8.69
N ASN A 21 2.60 13.09 9.22
CA ASN A 21 3.80 13.77 9.70
C ASN A 21 4.89 13.70 8.62
N TRP A 22 5.16 14.81 7.96
CA TRP A 22 6.09 14.89 6.83
C TRP A 22 7.57 14.57 7.18
N GLU A 23 7.92 14.49 8.47
CA GLU A 23 9.25 14.07 8.91
C GLU A 23 9.45 12.54 8.90
N HIS A 24 8.36 11.77 8.80
CA HIS A 24 8.40 10.31 8.80
C HIS A 24 8.21 9.73 7.39
N PRO A 25 8.91 8.62 7.07
CA PRO A 25 8.68 7.93 5.81
C PRO A 25 7.24 7.40 5.73
N PHE A 26 6.63 7.52 4.56
CA PHE A 26 5.36 6.85 4.27
C PHE A 26 5.57 5.35 4.09
N GLU A 27 4.62 4.56 4.55
CA GLU A 27 4.48 3.13 4.28
C GLU A 27 3.24 2.92 3.41
N LEU A 28 3.42 2.19 2.32
CA LEU A 28 2.36 1.82 1.39
C LEU A 28 2.20 0.30 1.44
N MET A 29 1.03 -0.16 1.86
CA MET A 29 0.67 -1.58 1.86
C MET A 29 -0.36 -1.81 0.77
N CYS A 30 -0.14 -2.82 -0.08
CA CYS A 30 -1.05 -3.19 -1.15
C CYS A 30 -1.45 -4.66 -0.99
N ASP A 31 -2.71 -4.95 -1.28
CA ASP A 31 -3.24 -6.32 -1.33
C ASP A 31 -4.17 -6.45 -2.54
N VAL A 32 -4.30 -7.66 -3.07
CA VAL A 32 -5.20 -7.97 -4.17
C VAL A 32 -5.99 -9.24 -3.91
N SER A 33 -7.30 -9.09 -3.97
CA SER A 33 -8.23 -10.22 -4.00
C SER A 33 -8.51 -10.66 -5.43
N ASN A 34 -9.37 -11.68 -5.60
CA ASN A 34 -9.76 -12.15 -6.93
C ASN A 34 -10.46 -11.07 -7.78
N SER A 35 -11.12 -10.09 -7.16
CA SER A 35 -11.99 -9.10 -7.83
C SER A 35 -11.73 -7.63 -7.48
N ALA A 36 -10.91 -7.36 -6.46
CA ALA A 36 -10.64 -5.99 -6.01
C ALA A 36 -9.21 -5.82 -5.51
N LEU A 37 -8.69 -4.60 -5.64
CA LEU A 37 -7.41 -4.14 -5.10
C LEU A 37 -7.66 -3.35 -3.82
N GLY A 38 -6.76 -3.48 -2.86
CA GLY A 38 -6.74 -2.71 -1.62
C GLY A 38 -5.38 -2.04 -1.43
N ALA A 39 -5.39 -0.85 -0.85
CA ALA A 39 -4.18 -0.15 -0.45
C ALA A 39 -4.37 0.66 0.83
N VAL A 40 -3.32 0.71 1.64
CA VAL A 40 -3.25 1.49 2.88
C VAL A 40 -2.01 2.37 2.81
N LEU A 41 -2.20 3.66 3.02
CA LEU A 41 -1.14 4.63 3.27
C LEU A 41 -1.05 4.88 4.76
N GLY A 42 0.12 4.69 5.35
CA GLY A 42 0.36 4.98 6.75
C GLY A 42 1.78 5.41 7.03
N GLN A 43 2.08 5.62 8.31
CA GLN A 43 3.41 5.94 8.83
C GLN A 43 3.66 5.12 10.09
N ARG A 44 4.90 4.67 10.27
CA ARG A 44 5.27 3.91 11.45
C ARG A 44 5.90 4.81 12.49
N VAL A 45 5.26 4.91 13.65
CA VAL A 45 5.78 5.61 14.83
C VAL A 45 5.82 4.59 15.97
N ASP A 46 6.95 4.48 16.66
CA ASP A 46 7.14 3.52 17.76
C ASP A 46 6.74 2.07 17.44
N LYS A 47 7.02 1.65 16.19
CA LYS A 47 6.69 0.32 15.62
C LYS A 47 5.21 0.07 15.34
N GLN A 48 4.32 1.01 15.65
CA GLN A 48 2.90 0.95 15.30
C GLN A 48 2.62 1.67 13.98
N LEU A 49 1.75 1.08 13.16
CA LEU A 49 1.29 1.70 11.92
C LEU A 49 0.14 2.66 12.24
N HIS A 50 0.36 3.94 11.95
CA HIS A 50 -0.68 4.96 11.96
C HIS A 50 -1.19 5.17 10.54
N VAL A 51 -2.48 4.93 10.33
CA VAL A 51 -3.06 5.00 8.99
C VAL A 51 -3.42 6.44 8.65
N ILE A 52 -3.07 6.87 7.45
CA ILE A 52 -3.40 8.19 6.90
C ILE A 52 -4.56 8.09 5.93
N ALA A 53 -4.60 7.02 5.12
CA ALA A 53 -5.67 6.82 4.16
C ALA A 53 -5.80 5.36 3.73
N TYR A 54 -7.04 4.99 3.41
CA TYR A 54 -7.38 3.72 2.77
C TYR A 54 -7.84 3.97 1.34
N ALA A 55 -7.57 3.01 0.46
CA ALA A 55 -8.10 3.01 -0.88
C ALA A 55 -8.44 1.59 -1.32
N SER A 56 -9.49 1.46 -2.12
CA SER A 56 -9.88 0.20 -2.73
C SER A 56 -10.47 0.44 -4.10
N TRP A 57 -10.31 -0.52 -5.00
CA TRP A 57 -10.88 -0.45 -6.33
C TRP A 57 -11.30 -1.84 -6.83
N THR A 58 -12.50 -1.92 -7.39
CA THR A 58 -13.02 -3.13 -8.01
C THR A 58 -12.53 -3.24 -9.44
N MET A 59 -11.93 -4.38 -9.78
CA MET A 59 -11.42 -4.65 -11.12
C MET A 59 -12.55 -4.87 -12.11
N ASP A 60 -12.33 -4.46 -13.36
CA ASP A 60 -13.25 -4.76 -14.47
C ASP A 60 -13.13 -6.23 -14.92
N PRO A 61 -14.07 -6.76 -15.74
CA PRO A 61 -14.04 -8.15 -16.18
C PRO A 61 -12.75 -8.56 -16.92
N THR A 62 -12.08 -7.62 -17.59
CA THR A 62 -10.80 -7.90 -18.25
C THR A 62 -9.68 -8.04 -17.22
N GLN A 63 -9.64 -7.17 -16.20
CA GLN A 63 -8.66 -7.17 -15.13
C GLN A 63 -8.83 -8.33 -14.15
N ILE A 64 -10.05 -8.78 -13.90
CA ILE A 64 -10.33 -9.98 -13.09
C ILE A 64 -9.64 -11.22 -13.69
N ASN A 65 -9.47 -11.27 -15.02
CA ASN A 65 -8.81 -12.37 -15.72
C ASN A 65 -7.28 -12.21 -15.82
N TYR A 66 -6.70 -11.18 -15.22
CA TYR A 66 -5.25 -11.03 -15.16
C TYR A 66 -4.60 -12.13 -14.33
N THR A 67 -3.36 -12.49 -14.69
CA THR A 67 -2.52 -13.37 -13.88
C THR A 67 -2.24 -12.71 -12.53
N THR A 68 -1.97 -13.50 -11.49
CA THR A 68 -1.65 -13.00 -10.15
C THR A 68 -0.56 -11.92 -10.19
N THR A 69 0.55 -12.15 -10.89
CA THR A 69 1.62 -11.15 -11.05
C THR A 69 1.15 -9.82 -11.66
N LYS A 70 0.22 -9.85 -12.61
CA LYS A 70 -0.33 -8.63 -13.23
C LYS A 70 -1.27 -7.90 -12.28
N LYS A 71 -2.08 -8.64 -11.51
CA LYS A 71 -2.97 -8.08 -10.48
C LYS A 71 -2.20 -7.39 -9.35
N GLU A 72 -1.12 -8.03 -8.90
CA GLU A 72 -0.18 -7.48 -7.92
C GLU A 72 0.46 -6.17 -8.40
N LEU A 73 0.94 -6.14 -9.64
CA LEU A 73 1.49 -4.92 -10.23
C LEU A 73 0.42 -3.83 -10.34
N LEU A 74 -0.81 -4.19 -10.72
CA LEU A 74 -1.93 -3.27 -10.80
C LEU A 74 -2.27 -2.67 -9.43
N ALA A 75 -2.20 -3.46 -8.34
CA ALA A 75 -2.41 -2.98 -6.98
C ALA A 75 -1.40 -1.90 -6.58
N ILE A 76 -0.10 -2.10 -6.89
CA ILE A 76 0.93 -1.09 -6.64
C ILE A 76 0.68 0.17 -7.48
N MET A 77 0.41 0.02 -8.78
CA MET A 77 0.15 1.17 -9.65
C MET A 77 -1.05 1.98 -9.17
N PHE A 78 -2.13 1.29 -8.81
CA PHE A 78 -3.32 1.89 -8.22
C PHE A 78 -2.97 2.68 -6.95
N ALA A 79 -2.21 2.08 -6.05
CA ALA A 79 -1.84 2.69 -4.78
C ALA A 79 -0.94 3.93 -4.96
N LEU A 80 0.06 3.85 -5.85
CA LEU A 80 0.94 4.97 -6.17
C LEU A 80 0.18 6.16 -6.79
N ASP A 81 -0.71 5.89 -7.74
CA ASP A 81 -1.53 6.93 -8.37
C ASP A 81 -2.50 7.56 -7.37
N LYS A 82 -3.18 6.72 -6.59
CA LYS A 82 -4.17 7.16 -5.60
C LYS A 82 -3.58 8.07 -4.53
N PHE A 83 -2.36 7.78 -4.08
CA PHE A 83 -1.70 8.53 -3.01
C PHE A 83 -0.61 9.48 -3.50
N ARG A 84 -0.53 9.74 -4.82
CA ARG A 84 0.53 10.55 -5.45
C ARG A 84 0.82 11.87 -4.73
N ALA A 85 -0.20 12.55 -4.22
CA ALA A 85 -0.05 13.83 -3.51
C ALA A 85 0.77 13.73 -2.20
N TYR A 86 0.77 12.57 -1.52
CA TYR A 86 1.57 12.32 -0.32
C TYR A 86 2.97 11.80 -0.66
N LEU A 87 3.04 11.00 -1.72
CA LEU A 87 4.23 10.27 -2.11
C LEU A 87 5.28 11.15 -2.79
N LEU A 88 4.84 12.18 -3.53
CA LEU A 88 5.76 13.05 -4.27
C LEU A 88 6.75 13.77 -3.33
N GLY A 89 8.05 13.55 -3.56
CA GLY A 89 9.11 14.19 -2.77
C GLY A 89 9.36 13.58 -1.39
N SER A 90 8.74 12.43 -1.08
CA SER A 90 8.85 11.77 0.22
C SER A 90 9.50 10.39 0.11
N LYS A 91 10.10 9.92 1.21
CA LYS A 91 10.65 8.55 1.33
C LYS A 91 9.47 7.56 1.53
N ILE A 92 9.23 6.61 0.60
CA ILE A 92 8.09 5.63 0.60
C ILE A 92 8.45 4.12 0.69
N ILE A 93 8.06 3.41 1.75
CA ILE A 93 8.28 1.95 1.86
C ILE A 93 7.09 1.30 1.17
N VAL A 94 7.32 0.38 0.25
CA VAL A 94 6.23 -0.44 -0.31
C VAL A 94 6.32 -1.83 0.29
N PHE A 95 5.24 -2.26 0.96
CA PHE A 95 5.03 -3.60 1.48
C PHE A 95 4.03 -4.33 0.59
N SER A 96 4.43 -5.51 0.13
CA SER A 96 3.59 -6.47 -0.56
C SER A 96 4.05 -7.87 -0.17
N ASP A 97 3.10 -8.77 -0.01
CA ASP A 97 3.26 -10.19 0.27
C ASP A 97 3.83 -10.96 -0.93
N HIS A 98 3.75 -10.41 -2.14
CA HIS A 98 4.18 -11.09 -3.34
C HIS A 98 5.67 -10.87 -3.67
N THR A 99 6.48 -11.89 -3.38
CA THR A 99 7.95 -11.91 -3.59
C THR A 99 8.42 -11.50 -5.00
N ALA A 100 7.62 -11.71 -6.05
CA ALA A 100 7.97 -11.28 -7.41
C ALA A 100 8.08 -9.75 -7.58
N LEU A 101 7.35 -8.97 -6.77
CA LEU A 101 7.38 -7.49 -6.83
C LEU A 101 8.69 -6.92 -6.30
N LYS A 102 9.32 -7.59 -5.32
CA LYS A 102 10.66 -7.24 -4.81
C LYS A 102 11.72 -7.23 -5.92
N TYR A 103 11.55 -8.09 -6.93
CA TYR A 103 12.46 -8.16 -8.07
C TYR A 103 12.13 -7.13 -9.15
N LEU A 104 10.86 -6.89 -9.46
CA LEU A 104 10.43 -5.93 -10.49
C LEU A 104 10.87 -4.49 -10.17
N LEU A 105 10.71 -4.05 -8.91
CA LEU A 105 11.17 -2.73 -8.46
C LEU A 105 12.70 -2.60 -8.48
N LYS A 106 13.43 -3.71 -8.24
CA LYS A 106 14.90 -3.75 -8.31
C LYS A 106 15.44 -3.84 -9.75
N TYR A 107 14.67 -4.40 -10.69
CA TYR A 107 15.10 -4.69 -12.07
C TYR A 107 14.94 -3.49 -13.02
N GLN A 108 13.95 -2.62 -12.78
CA GLN A 108 13.72 -1.38 -13.57
C GLN A 108 14.89 -0.38 -13.49
N HIS A 109 15.78 -0.50 -12.51
CA HIS A 109 16.98 0.32 -12.39
C HIS A 109 18.15 -0.15 -13.30
N LYS A 110 18.06 -1.35 -13.90
CA LYS A 110 19.15 -1.92 -14.74
C LYS A 110 18.96 -1.71 -16.24
N LYS A 111 17.76 -1.37 -16.70
CA LYS A 111 17.51 -0.94 -18.07
C LYS A 111 16.49 0.18 -18.01
N GLY A 112 16.88 1.37 -18.48
CA GLY A 112 15.93 2.43 -18.81
C GLY A 112 14.92 1.87 -19.80
N ALA A 113 13.76 1.46 -19.29
CA ALA A 113 12.64 1.03 -20.11
C ALA A 113 11.75 2.27 -20.31
N GLU A 114 11.61 2.72 -21.54
CA GLU A 114 10.71 3.80 -21.89
C GLU A 114 9.26 3.29 -21.77
N ASN A 115 8.63 3.50 -20.63
CA ASN A 115 7.20 3.27 -20.41
C ASN A 115 6.71 4.26 -19.34
N ALA A 116 5.46 4.71 -19.39
CA ALA A 116 4.87 5.62 -18.39
C ALA A 116 5.00 5.10 -16.93
N MET A 117 5.14 3.78 -16.77
CA MET A 117 5.49 3.10 -15.51
C MET A 117 6.86 3.54 -14.93
N VAL A 118 7.85 3.79 -15.78
CA VAL A 118 9.21 4.18 -15.40
C VAL A 118 9.27 5.65 -15.02
N ASP A 119 8.51 6.53 -15.66
CA ASP A 119 8.39 7.93 -15.22
C ASP A 119 7.79 8.03 -13.80
N HIS A 120 6.75 7.23 -13.50
CA HIS A 120 6.16 7.21 -12.16
C HIS A 120 7.12 6.64 -11.10
N LEU A 121 7.85 5.57 -11.42
CA LEU A 121 8.71 4.86 -10.46
C LEU A 121 10.11 5.48 -10.34
N SER A 122 10.64 6.12 -11.38
CA SER A 122 11.96 6.79 -11.37
C SER A 122 12.04 7.98 -10.41
N ARG A 123 10.87 8.49 -9.99
CA ARG A 123 10.75 9.60 -9.03
C ARG A 123 10.66 9.13 -7.57
N LEU A 124 10.59 7.82 -7.34
CA LEU A 124 10.70 7.22 -6.00
C LEU A 124 12.17 6.92 -5.68
N GLU A 125 12.81 7.75 -4.86
CA GLU A 125 14.04 7.34 -4.20
C GLU A 125 13.69 6.36 -3.07
N ARG A 126 14.20 5.11 -3.08
CA ARG A 126 14.32 4.36 -1.81
C ARG A 126 15.13 3.05 -1.69
N GLU A 127 15.67 2.93 -0.47
CA GLU A 127 16.17 1.71 0.18
C GLU A 127 15.03 0.76 0.61
N VAL A 128 15.19 -0.52 0.27
CA VAL A 128 14.29 -1.63 0.58
C VAL A 128 14.79 -2.36 1.83
N ASN A 129 14.15 -2.13 2.98
CA ASN A 129 14.34 -2.97 4.18
C ASN A 129 13.20 -3.99 4.25
N PRO A 130 13.47 -5.30 4.10
CA PRO A 130 12.45 -6.32 4.17
C PRO A 130 12.10 -6.57 5.63
N MET A 131 11.02 -5.95 6.13
CA MET A 131 10.35 -6.41 7.33
C MET A 131 9.08 -7.18 6.90
N PRO A 132 8.85 -8.40 7.38
CA PRO A 132 7.61 -9.13 7.09
C PRO A 132 6.40 -8.36 7.65
N ILE A 133 5.31 -8.34 6.90
CA ILE A 133 4.01 -7.87 7.38
C ILE A 133 3.58 -8.81 8.49
N ARG A 134 3.27 -8.27 9.68
CA ARG A 134 2.64 -9.05 10.75
C ARG A 134 1.13 -8.99 10.52
N ASP A 135 0.56 -10.09 10.05
CA ASP A 135 -0.89 -10.27 9.88
C ASP A 135 -1.61 -10.63 11.20
N GLU A 136 -0.85 -10.73 12.29
CA GLU A 136 -1.37 -11.00 13.63
C GLU A 136 -1.95 -9.71 14.23
N PHE A 137 -3.28 -9.61 14.21
CA PHE A 137 -3.99 -8.74 15.13
C PHE A 137 -3.82 -9.32 16.54
N PRO A 138 -3.37 -8.53 17.54
CA PRO A 138 -3.41 -8.99 18.91
C PRO A 138 -4.88 -9.13 19.32
N ASP A 139 -5.38 -10.36 19.28
CA ASP A 139 -6.57 -10.72 20.05
C ASP A 139 -6.25 -10.54 21.54
N GLU A 140 -7.26 -10.10 22.31
CA GLU A 140 -7.27 -9.83 23.77
C GLU A 140 -6.79 -8.41 24.16
N GLN A 141 -7.53 -7.53 24.82
CA GLN A 141 -8.70 -7.65 25.69
C GLN A 141 -9.59 -6.41 25.50
N ILE A 142 -10.86 -6.60 25.12
CA ILE A 142 -11.91 -5.65 25.46
C ILE A 142 -12.93 -6.49 26.24
N LEU A 143 -12.75 -6.49 27.57
CA LEU A 143 -13.83 -6.81 28.49
C LEU A 143 -14.69 -5.55 28.66
#